data_AF-A0A3D2R3D9-F1
#
_entry.id   AF-A0A3D2R3D9-F1
#
_cell.length_a   1.000
_cell.length_b   1.000
_cell.length_c   1.000
_cell.angle_alpha   90.00
_cell.angle_beta   90.00
_cell.angle_gamma   90.00
#
_symmetry.space_group_name_H-M   'P 1'
#
loop_
_entity.id
_entity.type
_entity.pdbx_description
1 polymer ?
#
loop_
_entity_poly.entity_id
_entity_poly.type
_entity_poly.pdbx_seq_one_letter_code
_entity_poly.pdbx_strand_id
1 'polypeptide(L)'
;MNEYKLKEAYTEWLNKQRFDLFITLNTEAELTKEQMSKLMCKLFYKTECDVFGYSNREKYRNKLRIKRAVVIEGDEKRTHAHIEVKTLEGFTNEQMSELLKLEYMRLLNTKREKSFTFHSTQIANRDAVSRYILKKDKIDLRSSFISKHS
;
A
#
# COMPACT_ATOMS: atom_id res chain seq x y z
N MET A 1 18.18 -6.82 -18.46
CA MET A 1 16.70 -6.69 -18.46
C MET A 1 16.33 -5.21 -18.32
N ASN A 2 15.73 -4.63 -19.36
CA ASN A 2 15.42 -3.19 -19.44
C ASN A 2 14.33 -2.82 -18.41
N GLU A 3 14.58 -1.80 -17.59
CA GLU A 3 13.70 -1.37 -16.48
C GLU A 3 12.28 -1.08 -16.97
N TYR A 4 12.15 -0.57 -18.19
CA TYR A 4 10.88 -0.32 -18.86
C TYR A 4 10.03 -1.60 -19.01
N LYS A 5 10.64 -2.71 -19.47
CA LYS A 5 9.93 -3.99 -19.66
C LYS A 5 9.46 -4.61 -18.35
N LEU A 6 10.20 -4.39 -17.25
CA LEU A 6 9.79 -4.83 -15.92
C LEU A 6 8.59 -4.03 -15.41
N LYS A 7 8.60 -2.71 -15.61
CA LYS A 7 7.50 -1.81 -15.21
C LYS A 7 6.21 -2.12 -15.99
N GLU A 8 6.34 -2.37 -17.29
CA GLU A 8 5.20 -2.72 -18.17
C GLU A 8 4.58 -4.08 -17.78
N ALA A 9 5.38 -5.14 -17.66
CA ALA A 9 4.91 -6.45 -17.22
C ALA A 9 4.28 -6.42 -15.80
N TYR A 10 4.81 -5.57 -14.91
CA TYR A 10 4.24 -5.37 -13.58
C TYR A 10 2.89 -4.65 -13.62
N THR A 11 2.77 -3.60 -14.43
CA THR A 11 1.51 -2.87 -14.62
C THR A 11 0.44 -3.80 -15.21
N GLU A 12 0.80 -4.61 -16.19
CA GLU A 12 -0.09 -5.65 -16.72
C GLU A 12 -0.48 -6.70 -15.66
N TRP A 13 0.46 -7.14 -14.83
CA TRP A 13 0.18 -8.08 -13.74
C TRP A 13 -0.79 -7.47 -12.72
N LEU A 14 -0.61 -6.19 -12.36
CA LEU A 14 -1.53 -5.46 -11.48
C LEU A 14 -2.92 -5.32 -12.08
N ASN A 15 -3.03 -4.99 -13.37
CA ASN A 15 -4.29 -4.87 -14.08
C ASN A 15 -5.08 -6.20 -14.13
N LYS A 16 -4.37 -7.33 -14.06
CA LYS A 16 -4.98 -8.67 -13.94
C LYS A 16 -5.48 -8.98 -12.52
N GLN A 17 -5.03 -8.25 -11.50
CA GLN A 17 -5.52 -8.43 -10.13
C GLN A 17 -6.89 -7.78 -9.94
N ARG A 18 -7.68 -8.30 -8.99
CA ARG A 18 -8.92 -7.68 -8.51
C ARG A 18 -8.71 -7.18 -7.10
N PHE A 19 -8.37 -5.90 -6.93
CA PHE A 19 -8.33 -5.22 -5.64
C PHE A 19 -9.73 -4.77 -5.23
N ASP A 20 -9.96 -4.59 -3.92
CA ASP A 20 -11.28 -4.28 -3.37
C ASP A 20 -11.37 -2.84 -2.85
N LEU A 21 -10.23 -2.29 -2.40
CA LEU A 21 -10.14 -0.96 -1.80
C LEU A 21 -9.06 -0.13 -2.47
N PHE A 22 -9.33 1.16 -2.61
CA PHE A 22 -8.36 2.20 -2.91
C PHE A 22 -8.20 3.10 -1.68
N ILE A 23 -6.97 3.23 -1.18
CA ILE A 23 -6.66 4.00 0.02
C ILE A 23 -5.67 5.09 -0.33
N THR A 24 -5.92 6.31 0.15
CA THR A 24 -4.97 7.43 0.11
C THR A 24 -4.53 7.75 1.53
N LEU A 25 -3.23 7.70 1.76
CA LEU A 25 -2.59 8.04 3.02
C LEU A 25 -1.82 9.35 2.86
N ASN A 26 -2.23 10.36 3.63
CA ASN A 26 -1.56 11.65 3.68
C ASN A 26 -0.84 11.80 5.02
N THR A 27 0.32 12.45 5.01
CA THR A 27 1.06 12.77 6.23
C THR A 27 0.92 14.25 6.56
N GLU A 28 0.76 14.57 7.84
CA GLU A 28 0.77 15.96 8.29
C GLU A 28 2.18 16.53 8.34
N ALA A 29 3.14 15.68 8.69
CA ALA A 29 4.55 15.98 8.61
C ALA A 29 5.03 15.81 7.16
N GLU A 30 5.96 16.67 6.78
CA GLU A 30 6.69 16.54 5.53
C GLU A 30 7.54 15.26 5.59
N LEU A 31 7.12 14.23 4.84
CA LEU A 31 7.89 13.00 4.68
C LEU A 31 8.53 12.97 3.31
N THR A 32 9.81 12.62 3.26
CA THR A 32 10.48 12.27 2.00
C THR A 32 9.91 10.96 1.44
N LYS A 33 10.11 10.71 0.14
CA LYS A 33 9.70 9.44 -0.50
C LYS A 33 10.27 8.21 0.21
N GLU A 34 11.51 8.30 0.72
CA GLU A 34 12.15 7.22 1.46
C GLU A 34 11.47 6.98 2.82
N GLN A 35 11.15 8.05 3.56
CA GLN A 35 10.45 7.96 4.83
C GLN A 35 9.04 7.39 4.66
N MET A 36 8.31 7.83 3.63
CA MET A 36 7.01 7.27 3.27
C MET A 36 7.12 5.78 2.91
N SER A 37 8.12 5.40 2.11
CA SER A 37 8.36 3.99 1.76
C SER A 37 8.61 3.12 3.00
N LYS A 38 9.46 3.58 3.92
CA LYS A 38 9.70 2.92 5.21
C LYS A 38 8.43 2.82 6.05
N LEU A 39 7.61 3.86 6.09
CA LEU A 39 6.33 3.87 6.79
C LEU A 39 5.36 2.82 6.20
N MET A 40 5.26 2.74 4.87
CA MET A 40 4.41 1.76 4.20
C MET A 40 4.86 0.32 4.43
N CYS A 41 6.18 0.07 4.40
CA CYS A 41 6.74 -1.23 4.78
C CYS A 41 6.35 -1.62 6.21
N LYS A 42 6.48 -0.69 7.17
CA LYS A 42 6.12 -0.93 8.58
C LYS A 42 4.63 -1.15 8.77
N LEU A 43 3.78 -0.36 8.11
CA LEU A 43 2.32 -0.48 8.14
C LEU A 43 1.91 -1.90 7.84
N PHE A 44 2.23 -2.38 6.65
CA PHE A 44 1.80 -3.71 6.26
C PHE A 44 2.53 -4.83 7.00
N TYR A 45 3.80 -4.66 7.35
CA TYR A 45 4.51 -5.64 8.16
C TYR A 45 3.80 -5.90 9.49
N LYS A 46 3.46 -4.82 10.21
CA LYS A 46 2.78 -4.93 11.49
C LYS A 46 1.35 -5.45 11.33
N THR A 47 0.59 -4.95 10.35
CA THR A 47 -0.75 -5.49 10.07
C THR A 47 -0.69 -6.99 9.76
N GLU A 48 0.26 -7.45 8.95
CA GLU A 48 0.44 -8.88 8.64
C GLU A 48 0.82 -9.69 9.88
N CYS A 49 1.68 -9.17 10.74
CA CYS A 49 2.01 -9.82 12.01
C CYS A 49 0.82 -9.91 12.96
N ASP A 50 -0.01 -8.87 13.02
CA ASP A 50 -1.20 -8.82 13.88
C ASP A 50 -2.29 -9.80 13.38
N VAL A 51 -2.46 -9.93 12.06
CA VAL A 51 -3.45 -10.85 11.44
C VAL A 51 -2.97 -12.30 11.44
N PHE A 52 -1.73 -12.56 11.01
CA PHE A 52 -1.25 -13.92 10.77
C PHE A 52 -0.45 -14.50 11.93
N GLY A 53 -0.08 -13.67 12.91
CA GLY A 53 0.86 -13.98 13.97
C GLY A 53 2.31 -13.85 13.49
N TYR A 54 3.15 -13.20 14.30
CA TYR A 54 4.57 -12.93 13.98
C TYR A 54 5.31 -14.20 13.50
N SER A 55 5.27 -15.28 14.27
CA SER A 55 6.02 -16.51 13.97
C SER A 55 5.59 -17.14 12.64
N ASN A 56 4.30 -17.13 12.35
CA ASN A 56 3.77 -17.66 11.10
C ASN A 56 4.10 -16.74 9.93
N ARG A 57 3.97 -15.42 10.10
CA ARG A 57 4.32 -14.42 9.11
C ARG A 57 5.79 -14.57 8.70
N GLU A 58 6.71 -14.75 9.65
CA GLU A 58 8.12 -14.95 9.34
C GLU A 58 8.37 -16.28 8.63
N LYS A 59 7.79 -17.38 9.14
CA LYS A 59 7.93 -18.72 8.55
C LYS A 59 7.38 -18.80 7.13
N TYR A 60 6.28 -18.11 6.85
CA TYR A 60 5.57 -18.14 5.57
C TYR A 60 5.55 -16.76 4.90
N ARG A 61 6.68 -16.03 4.98
CA ARG A 61 6.81 -14.65 4.54
C ARG A 61 6.37 -14.34 3.12
N ASN A 62 6.28 -15.33 2.22
CA ASN A 62 5.86 -15.12 0.83
C ASN A 62 4.38 -15.47 0.57
N LYS A 63 3.70 -16.09 1.55
CA LYS A 63 2.31 -16.55 1.44
C LYS A 63 1.37 -15.73 2.33
N LEU A 64 1.78 -15.47 3.58
CA LEU A 64 0.99 -14.73 4.56
C LEU A 64 1.26 -13.23 4.40
N ARG A 65 0.71 -12.65 3.33
CA ARG A 65 0.80 -11.23 3.02
C ARG A 65 -0.53 -10.66 2.58
N ILE A 66 -0.77 -9.42 2.95
CA ILE A 66 -1.86 -8.63 2.39
C ILE A 66 -1.49 -8.25 0.96
N LYS A 67 -2.30 -8.67 -0.01
CA LYS A 67 -2.06 -8.36 -1.42
C LYS A 67 -2.39 -6.90 -1.70
N ARG A 68 -1.42 -6.17 -2.26
CA ARG A 68 -1.47 -4.71 -2.40
C ARG A 68 -0.63 -4.21 -3.59
N ALA A 69 -0.86 -2.97 -4.00
CA ALA A 69 0.00 -2.16 -4.84
C ALA A 69 0.10 -0.76 -4.23
N VAL A 70 1.27 -0.14 -4.22
CA VAL A 70 1.49 1.15 -3.55
C VAL A 70 2.15 2.13 -4.52
N VAL A 71 1.67 3.37 -4.56
CA VAL A 71 2.26 4.47 -5.32
C VAL A 71 2.58 5.56 -4.32
N ILE A 72 3.81 6.05 -4.31
CA ILE A 72 4.19 7.20 -3.49
C ILE A 72 4.36 8.38 -4.42
N GLU A 73 3.49 9.36 -4.27
CA GLU A 73 3.50 10.60 -5.03
C GLU A 73 3.91 11.75 -4.13
N GLY A 74 4.46 12.80 -4.74
CA GLY A 74 4.88 13.98 -4.00
C GLY A 74 6.18 14.59 -4.51
N ASP A 75 6.44 15.79 -4.01
CA ASP A 75 7.73 16.47 -4.12
C ASP A 75 8.63 16.09 -2.92
N GLU A 76 9.73 16.81 -2.71
CA GLU A 76 10.66 16.53 -1.61
C GLU A 76 10.06 16.76 -0.21
N LYS A 77 8.92 17.47 -0.12
CA LYS A 77 8.35 17.97 1.14
C LYS A 77 6.99 17.35 1.43
N ARG A 78 6.13 17.14 0.44
CA ARG A 78 4.79 16.58 0.66
C ARG A 78 4.62 15.33 -0.17
N THR A 79 4.65 14.19 0.51
CA THR A 79 4.36 12.90 -0.10
C THR A 79 3.07 12.29 0.44
N HIS A 80 2.36 11.61 -0.43
CA HIS A 80 1.18 10.80 -0.09
C HIS A 80 1.29 9.45 -0.77
N ALA A 81 0.70 8.44 -0.13
CA ALA A 81 0.68 7.08 -0.67
C ALA A 81 -0.73 6.74 -1.17
N HIS A 82 -0.82 6.26 -2.41
CA HIS A 82 -2.01 5.62 -2.94
C HIS A 82 -1.83 4.10 -2.91
N ILE A 83 -2.84 3.38 -2.46
CA ILE A 83 -2.75 1.95 -2.21
C ILE A 83 -3.98 1.29 -2.81
N GLU A 84 -3.76 0.34 -3.70
CA GLU A 84 -4.79 -0.63 -4.08
C GLU A 84 -4.58 -1.87 -3.21
N VAL A 85 -5.62 -2.33 -2.49
CA VAL A 85 -5.50 -3.47 -1.58
C VAL A 85 -6.64 -4.46 -1.75
N LYS A 86 -6.31 -5.74 -1.62
CA LYS A 86 -7.27 -6.85 -1.58
C LYS A 86 -7.71 -7.06 -0.14
N THR A 87 -9.00 -7.12 0.09
CA THR A 87 -9.59 -7.49 1.37
C THR A 87 -9.24 -8.93 1.70
N LEU A 88 -8.87 -9.16 2.95
CA LEU A 88 -8.53 -10.49 3.45
C LEU A 88 -9.76 -11.41 3.40
N GLU A 89 -9.51 -12.71 3.21
CA GLU A 89 -10.57 -13.71 3.28
C GLU A 89 -11.20 -13.70 4.69
N GLY A 90 -12.54 -13.68 4.74
CA GLY A 90 -13.28 -13.57 6.01
C GLY A 90 -13.44 -12.13 6.55
N PHE A 91 -12.87 -11.12 5.90
CA PHE A 91 -13.05 -9.71 6.25
C PHE A 91 -14.05 -9.02 5.32
N THR A 92 -14.80 -8.05 5.83
CA THR A 92 -15.46 -7.04 5.00
C THR A 92 -14.48 -5.94 4.58
N ASN A 93 -14.84 -5.16 3.56
CA ASN A 93 -14.06 -4.00 3.12
C ASN A 93 -13.92 -2.96 4.25
N GLU A 94 -14.94 -2.79 5.06
CA GLU A 94 -14.95 -1.89 6.22
C GLU A 94 -13.94 -2.36 7.26
N GLN A 95 -13.96 -3.65 7.62
CA GLN A 95 -13.01 -4.24 8.56
C GLN A 95 -11.57 -4.11 8.07
N MET A 96 -11.33 -4.34 6.77
CA MET A 96 -10.01 -4.17 6.18
C MET A 96 -9.52 -2.72 6.20
N SER A 97 -10.42 -1.78 5.88
CA SER A 97 -10.15 -0.35 5.93
C SER A 97 -9.84 0.11 7.36
N GLU A 98 -10.62 -0.34 8.33
CA GLU A 98 -10.45 0.00 9.75
C GLU A 98 -9.15 -0.58 10.31
N LEU A 99 -8.84 -1.84 10.01
CA LEU A 99 -7.58 -2.48 10.41
C LEU A 99 -6.36 -1.67 9.95
N LEU A 100 -6.32 -1.27 8.67
CA LEU A 100 -5.21 -0.49 8.13
C LEU A 100 -5.16 0.93 8.71
N LYS A 101 -6.32 1.55 8.96
CA LYS A 101 -6.41 2.88 9.56
C LYS A 101 -5.87 2.89 10.98
N LEU A 102 -6.29 1.93 11.82
CA LEU A 102 -5.83 1.80 13.20
C LEU A 102 -4.31 1.57 13.25
N GLU A 103 -3.77 0.73 12.37
CA GLU A 103 -2.33 0.52 12.32
C GLU A 103 -1.56 1.76 11.87
N TYR A 104 -2.08 2.48 10.88
CA TYR A 104 -1.49 3.72 10.41
C TYR A 104 -1.44 4.78 11.53
N MET A 105 -2.55 4.94 12.26
CA MET A 105 -2.61 5.85 13.42
C MET A 105 -1.65 5.43 14.54
N ARG A 106 -1.53 4.13 14.82
CA ARG A 106 -0.56 3.57 15.77
C ARG A 106 0.87 3.92 15.39
N LEU A 107 1.22 3.80 14.10
CA LEU A 107 2.56 4.12 13.60
C LEU A 107 2.89 5.61 13.65
N LEU A 108 1.90 6.47 13.46
CA LEU A 108 2.04 7.92 13.60
C LEU A 108 1.99 8.39 15.07
N ASN A 109 1.78 7.47 16.01
CA ASN A 109 1.61 7.76 17.44
C ASN A 109 0.54 8.86 17.68
N THR A 110 -0.54 8.85 16.89
CA THR A 110 -1.63 9.82 17.01
C THR A 110 -2.94 9.14 17.37
N LYS A 111 -3.67 9.75 18.29
CA LYS A 111 -5.06 9.39 18.62
C LYS A 111 -6.08 10.29 17.91
N ARG A 112 -5.62 11.36 17.26
CA ARG A 112 -6.48 12.30 16.55
C ARG A 112 -6.76 11.76 15.17
N GLU A 113 -7.99 11.31 14.99
CA GLU A 113 -8.51 10.95 13.69
C GLU A 113 -8.75 12.22 12.89
N LYS A 114 -8.01 12.38 11.79
CA LYS A 114 -8.20 13.48 10.86
C LYS A 114 -8.64 12.87 9.55
N SER A 115 -9.80 13.27 9.04
CA SER A 115 -10.36 12.76 7.77
C SER A 115 -9.38 12.89 6.61
N PHE A 116 -8.47 13.86 6.67
CA PHE A 116 -7.42 14.08 5.68
C PHE A 116 -6.34 12.98 5.64
N THR A 117 -5.98 12.33 6.75
CA THR A 117 -4.78 11.48 6.80
C THR A 117 -4.99 10.07 6.25
N PHE A 118 -6.23 9.57 6.30
CA PHE A 118 -6.59 8.26 5.79
C PHE A 118 -7.95 8.34 5.08
N HIS A 119 -7.94 8.11 3.78
CA HIS A 119 -9.15 8.03 2.96
C HIS A 119 -9.22 6.67 2.28
N SER A 120 -10.37 6.01 2.32
CA SER A 120 -10.59 4.69 1.73
C SER A 120 -11.88 4.70 0.92
N THR A 121 -11.84 4.11 -0.27
CA THR A 121 -12.98 3.97 -1.18
C THR A 121 -13.03 2.55 -1.71
N GLN A 122 -14.21 1.95 -1.72
CA GLN A 122 -14.42 0.65 -2.35
C GLN A 122 -14.31 0.76 -3.87
N ILE A 123 -13.63 -0.19 -4.49
CA ILE A 123 -13.49 -0.25 -5.95
C ILE A 123 -14.73 -0.94 -6.52
N ALA A 124 -15.75 -0.15 -6.86
CA ALA A 124 -17.01 -0.65 -7.42
C ALA A 124 -16.91 -1.01 -8.92
N ASN A 125 -16.08 -0.31 -9.68
CA ASN A 125 -15.82 -0.60 -11.10
C ASN A 125 -14.34 -0.34 -11.47
N ARG A 126 -13.84 -1.00 -12.52
CA ARG A 126 -12.46 -0.84 -12.99
C ARG A 126 -12.20 0.54 -13.64
N ASP A 127 -13.23 1.19 -14.16
CA ASP A 127 -13.11 2.50 -14.83
C ASP A 127 -12.82 3.65 -13.86
N ALA A 128 -13.27 3.56 -12.60
CA ALA A 128 -12.84 4.48 -11.55
C ALA A 128 -11.34 4.34 -11.23
N VAL A 129 -10.79 3.13 -11.37
CA VAL A 129 -9.36 2.82 -11.17
C VAL A 129 -8.52 3.33 -12.36
N SER A 130 -9.09 3.41 -13.56
CA SER A 130 -8.42 3.88 -14.80
C SER A 130 -7.73 5.23 -14.65
N ARG A 131 -8.29 6.17 -13.87
CA ARG A 131 -7.65 7.47 -13.59
C ARG A 131 -6.33 7.36 -12.81
N TYR A 132 -6.09 6.25 -12.13
CA TYR A 132 -4.92 5.99 -11.28
C TYR A 132 -3.99 4.90 -11.84
N ILE A 133 -4.47 4.08 -12.79
CA ILE A 133 -3.69 3.06 -13.49
C ILE A 133 -2.55 3.66 -14.35
N LEU A 134 -2.68 4.93 -14.76
CA LEU A 134 -1.76 5.58 -15.70
C LEU A 134 -0.53 6.26 -15.07
N LYS A 135 -0.34 6.21 -13.75
CA LYS A 135 0.80 6.89 -13.12
C LYS A 135 2.05 6.01 -13.15
N LYS A 136 3.11 6.54 -13.78
CA LYS A 136 4.38 5.88 -14.12
C LYS A 136 5.16 5.20 -12.98
N ASP A 137 4.77 5.41 -11.72
CA ASP A 137 5.56 5.07 -10.53
C ASP A 137 4.85 4.11 -9.56
N LYS A 138 4.15 3.09 -10.07
CA LYS A 138 3.59 2.03 -9.21
C LYS A 138 4.72 1.15 -8.64
N ILE A 139 4.83 1.09 -7.31
CA ILE A 139 5.77 0.24 -6.58
C ILE A 139 4.99 -0.88 -5.90
N ASP A 140 5.33 -2.13 -6.20
CA ASP A 140 4.93 -3.20 -5.29
C ASP A 140 5.80 -3.15 -4.05
N LEU A 141 5.21 -3.18 -2.86
CA LEU A 141 6.00 -3.49 -1.66
C LEU A 141 6.40 -4.98 -1.59
N ARG A 142 5.93 -5.82 -2.52
CA ARG A 142 6.60 -7.10 -2.83
C ARG A 142 8.03 -6.89 -3.36
N SER A 143 8.33 -5.70 -3.88
CA SER A 143 9.53 -5.35 -4.64
C SER A 143 10.39 -4.27 -3.96
N SER A 144 10.20 -3.97 -2.67
CA SER A 144 10.94 -2.92 -1.93
C SER A 144 12.47 -3.09 -1.89
N PHE A 145 13.03 -4.06 -2.63
CA PHE A 145 14.44 -4.19 -2.97
C PHE A 145 14.67 -4.64 -4.41
N ILE A 146 14.00 -4.07 -5.42
CA ILE A 146 14.74 -3.83 -6.68
C ILE A 146 15.68 -2.66 -6.39
N SER A 147 16.70 -2.96 -5.56
CA SER A 147 17.95 -2.25 -5.56
C SER A 147 18.44 -2.26 -7.00
N LYS A 148 18.43 -1.10 -7.62
CA LYS A 148 19.46 -0.75 -8.58
C LYS A 148 20.12 0.52 -8.08
N HIS A 149 20.99 0.34 -7.08
CA HIS A 149 22.31 0.90 -7.29
C HIS A 149 22.89 0.14 -8.49
N SER A 150 22.85 0.79 -9.64
CA SER A 150 23.94 0.70 -10.63
C SER A 150 24.58 2.07 -10.64
#